data_AF-A0A831K4J0-F1
#
_entry.id   AF-A0A831K4J0-F1
#
_cell.length_a   1.000
_cell.length_b   1.000
_cell.length_c   1.000
_cell.angle_alpha   90.00
_cell.angle_beta   90.00
_cell.angle_gamma   90.00
#
_symmetry.space_group_name_H-M   'P 1'
#
loop_
_entity.id
_entity.type
_entity.pdbx_description
1 polymer ?
#
loop_
_entity_poly.entity_id
_entity_poly.type
_entity_poly.pdbx_seq_one_letter_code
_entity_poly.pdbx_strand_id
1 'polypeptide(L)'
;PDGIVDEDPLIYRSDWGLVIFPSRTPFDTTKTYKIGNKELPELNVKVPEIYNYTSWSEKTEASQYFIQKVTTTRGSIIRLNRANIIEGSERITVNGEVLAKGTDYDIQYDFGQVTLRSEKATDPNAEIKIDFEYAPFFAVQKKSLFGLRSEYEWSKDLKFGTTFLYKTDKAQERKPKVGQETARTVIFDADLSLKLHPNFLTSVIDKLPLIETEAQSNLTISAEIAQSHPNPNVNDIAYVDDFETALDEISLGNFRSLWRHTTMPQQLENKGYIQAKMLWHNPVSQIPILDVYNRDTQVGSGTMRIFRMIFRPQNMVYDTTVLADSSVSIDSSQTKSWGGFMRYFGSPLDENRVKLFEVRMKGNKGKIHFDFGAINEDLNGNENADTEDKDNSNFIEEGEDTGLDGLMDEDEEGYNAETNPDPNGDDWYSFFDKQGKCPLPNNGCDNISEDDYNNPQYYDFLNGTEGNATDGGASQIPDKEKYSPGFTTENSYFSYVIDLDNDPDRFMVEDSKRYPEDDLTQTPWITYRIPIRDLNALDGIITSDPSIQPEWNKITHVRVWMEGDEESVSPDTIDIADWYFVQPSWKDSVIFSPLSDMRSNFVLSSVSDDVDSN
;
A
#
# COMPACT_ATOMS: atom_id res chain seq x y z
N PRO A 1 -33.34 -36.33 -2.10
CA PRO A 1 -32.61 -35.27 -1.38
C PRO A 1 -33.09 -35.19 0.07
N ASP A 2 -32.17 -35.37 1.01
CA ASP A 2 -32.39 -35.36 2.46
C ASP A 2 -32.06 -34.01 3.11
N GLY A 3 -31.61 -33.03 2.31
CA GLY A 3 -31.23 -31.70 2.80
C GLY A 3 -29.82 -31.63 3.34
N ILE A 4 -28.99 -32.67 3.13
CA ILE A 4 -27.59 -32.74 3.52
C ILE A 4 -26.75 -32.73 2.23
N VAL A 5 -25.55 -32.15 2.28
CA VAL A 5 -24.61 -32.21 1.14
C VAL A 5 -24.10 -33.65 1.02
N ASP A 6 -24.25 -34.23 -0.16
CA ASP A 6 -23.78 -35.60 -0.44
C ASP A 6 -22.25 -35.70 -0.28
N GLU A 7 -21.76 -36.73 0.41
CA GLU A 7 -20.32 -37.06 0.52
C GLU A 7 -19.80 -37.73 -0.77
N ASP A 8 -20.07 -37.11 -1.92
CA ASP A 8 -19.54 -37.49 -3.22
C ASP A 8 -18.36 -36.58 -3.57
N PRO A 9 -17.17 -37.10 -3.91
CA PRO A 9 -16.02 -36.30 -4.37
C PRO A 9 -16.30 -35.36 -5.54
N LEU A 10 -17.36 -35.61 -6.31
CA LEU A 10 -17.83 -34.75 -7.41
C LEU A 10 -18.65 -33.54 -6.92
N ILE A 11 -19.11 -33.56 -5.67
CA ILE A 11 -19.94 -32.52 -5.03
C ILE A 11 -19.17 -31.85 -3.89
N TYR A 12 -18.43 -32.62 -3.10
CA TYR A 12 -17.59 -32.12 -2.01
C TYR A 12 -16.23 -32.84 -1.97
N ARG A 13 -15.17 -32.05 -2.14
CA ARG A 13 -13.79 -32.50 -1.98
C ARG A 13 -13.28 -32.13 -0.60
N SER A 14 -13.22 -33.12 0.29
CA SER A 14 -12.82 -32.97 1.69
C SER A 14 -11.34 -32.63 1.88
N ASP A 15 -10.49 -33.02 0.93
CA ASP A 15 -9.05 -32.77 0.96
C ASP A 15 -8.67 -31.30 0.74
N TRP A 16 -9.42 -30.59 -0.12
CA TRP A 16 -9.22 -29.16 -0.40
C TRP A 16 -10.32 -28.28 0.21
N GLY A 17 -11.31 -28.89 0.87
CA GLY A 17 -12.47 -28.20 1.43
C GLY A 17 -13.39 -27.56 0.38
N LEU A 18 -13.33 -28.01 -0.87
CA LEU A 18 -14.00 -27.44 -2.03
C LEU A 18 -15.43 -28.02 -2.18
N VAL A 19 -16.42 -27.14 -2.31
CA VAL A 19 -17.79 -27.51 -2.71
C VAL A 19 -17.95 -27.25 -4.21
N ILE A 20 -18.39 -28.26 -4.95
CA ILE A 20 -18.56 -28.21 -6.40
C ILE A 20 -20.05 -28.22 -6.72
N PHE A 21 -20.51 -27.16 -7.37
CA PHE A 21 -21.90 -27.09 -7.82
C PHE A 21 -22.07 -27.84 -9.16
N PRO A 22 -23.22 -28.51 -9.38
CA PRO A 22 -23.50 -29.24 -10.62
C PRO A 22 -23.82 -28.33 -11.82
N SER A 23 -23.63 -27.02 -11.69
CA SER A 23 -23.84 -26.00 -12.72
C SER A 23 -22.59 -25.13 -12.83
N ARG A 24 -22.30 -24.60 -14.02
CA ARG A 24 -21.23 -23.62 -14.21
C ARG A 24 -21.58 -22.25 -13.60
N THR A 25 -22.87 -21.93 -13.57
CA THR A 25 -23.40 -20.67 -13.03
C THR A 25 -24.52 -20.92 -12.02
N PRO A 26 -24.24 -21.57 -10.87
CA PRO A 26 -25.27 -21.98 -9.90
C PRO A 26 -26.08 -20.81 -9.33
N PHE A 27 -25.52 -19.60 -9.27
CA PHE A 27 -26.19 -18.39 -8.78
C PHE A 27 -26.80 -17.53 -9.89
N ASP A 28 -26.74 -17.99 -11.15
CA ASP A 28 -27.41 -17.40 -12.30
C ASP A 28 -28.04 -18.53 -13.13
N THR A 29 -29.04 -19.19 -12.53
CA THR A 29 -29.75 -20.28 -13.20
C THR A 29 -31.26 -20.20 -12.96
N THR A 30 -32.03 -20.53 -13.99
CA THR A 30 -33.48 -20.76 -13.92
C THR A 30 -33.82 -22.21 -13.62
N LYS A 31 -32.81 -23.09 -13.49
CA LYS A 31 -33.05 -24.51 -13.20
C LYS A 31 -33.62 -24.66 -11.80
N THR A 32 -34.83 -25.21 -11.72
CA THR A 32 -35.43 -25.67 -10.46
C THR A 32 -35.03 -27.12 -10.19
N TYR A 33 -34.98 -27.47 -8.91
CA TYR A 33 -34.67 -28.82 -8.45
C TYR A 33 -35.87 -29.39 -7.70
N LYS A 34 -35.96 -30.72 -7.60
CA LYS A 34 -37.06 -31.40 -6.89
C LYS A 34 -36.54 -32.16 -5.68
N ILE A 35 -37.22 -31.99 -4.54
CA ILE A 35 -37.05 -32.83 -3.36
C ILE A 35 -38.29 -33.72 -3.21
N GLY A 36 -38.17 -34.99 -3.58
CA GLY A 36 -39.32 -35.89 -3.71
C GLY A 36 -40.27 -35.38 -4.80
N ASN A 37 -41.55 -35.19 -4.46
CA ASN A 37 -42.56 -34.61 -5.38
C ASN A 37 -42.68 -33.08 -5.27
N LYS A 38 -41.90 -32.42 -4.42
CA LYS A 38 -41.95 -30.97 -4.22
C LYS A 38 -40.91 -30.29 -5.11
N GLU A 39 -41.38 -29.39 -5.97
CA GLU A 39 -40.51 -28.53 -6.76
C GLU A 39 -40.03 -27.36 -5.89
N LEU A 40 -38.72 -27.12 -5.89
CA LEU A 40 -38.11 -25.98 -5.21
C LEU A 40 -38.28 -24.73 -6.09
N PRO A 41 -38.54 -23.56 -5.48
CA PRO A 41 -38.59 -22.31 -6.22
C PRO A 41 -37.22 -21.99 -6.83
N GLU A 42 -37.23 -21.18 -7.89
CA GLU A 42 -36.00 -20.58 -8.41
C GLU A 42 -35.29 -19.73 -7.33
N LEU A 43 -34.01 -19.45 -7.55
CA LEU A 43 -33.27 -18.50 -6.71
C LEU A 43 -33.96 -17.14 -6.74
N ASN A 44 -34.21 -16.58 -5.55
CA ASN A 44 -34.84 -15.27 -5.39
C ASN A 44 -34.02 -14.14 -6.01
N VAL A 45 -32.68 -14.25 -5.96
CA VAL A 45 -31.75 -13.28 -6.52
C VAL A 45 -30.81 -14.03 -7.45
N LYS A 46 -30.74 -13.62 -8.71
CA LYS A 46 -29.74 -14.11 -9.65
C LYS A 46 -28.63 -13.10 -9.73
N VAL A 47 -27.39 -13.57 -9.76
CA VAL A 47 -26.20 -12.72 -9.71
C VAL A 47 -25.28 -13.07 -10.88
N PRO A 48 -25.65 -12.73 -12.13
CA PRO A 48 -24.81 -13.00 -13.30
C PRO A 48 -23.44 -12.31 -13.24
N GLU A 49 -23.33 -11.20 -12.51
CA GLU A 49 -22.14 -10.35 -12.42
C GLU A 49 -20.94 -11.07 -11.79
N ILE A 50 -21.17 -12.07 -10.91
CA ILE A 50 -20.05 -12.84 -10.34
C ILE A 50 -19.42 -13.83 -11.34
N TYR A 51 -20.04 -14.03 -12.50
CA TYR A 51 -19.55 -14.86 -13.60
C TYR A 51 -19.04 -14.03 -14.78
N ASN A 52 -19.59 -12.84 -14.97
CA ASN A 52 -19.23 -11.89 -16.03
C ASN A 52 -18.67 -10.61 -15.41
N TYR A 53 -17.44 -10.67 -14.91
CA TYR A 53 -16.74 -9.55 -14.27
C TYR A 53 -15.44 -9.21 -15.00
N THR A 54 -15.01 -7.97 -14.86
CA THR A 54 -13.73 -7.47 -15.38
C THR A 54 -12.65 -7.38 -14.30
N SER A 55 -13.05 -7.32 -13.02
CA SER A 55 -12.14 -7.31 -11.87
C SER A 55 -12.64 -8.18 -10.71
N TRP A 56 -11.72 -8.64 -9.86
CA TRP A 56 -12.05 -9.39 -8.65
C TRP A 56 -12.90 -8.58 -7.64
N SER A 57 -12.71 -7.27 -7.61
CA SER A 57 -13.49 -6.36 -6.78
C SER A 57 -14.96 -6.32 -7.21
N GLU A 58 -15.23 -6.19 -8.52
CA GLU A 58 -16.58 -6.22 -9.09
C GLU A 58 -17.33 -7.50 -8.72
N LYS A 59 -16.66 -8.65 -8.86
CA LYS A 59 -17.19 -9.95 -8.43
C LYS A 59 -17.56 -9.97 -6.94
N THR A 60 -16.70 -9.40 -6.11
CA THR A 60 -16.90 -9.40 -4.65
C THR A 60 -18.05 -8.48 -4.26
N GLU A 61 -18.16 -7.30 -4.85
CA GLU A 61 -19.26 -6.34 -4.66
C GLU A 61 -20.61 -6.93 -5.07
N ALA A 62 -20.65 -7.62 -6.22
CA ALA A 62 -21.87 -8.25 -6.69
C ALA A 62 -22.33 -9.43 -5.84
N SER A 63 -21.44 -10.02 -5.02
CA SER A 63 -21.74 -11.24 -4.26
C SER A 63 -22.86 -11.01 -3.23
N GLN A 64 -23.99 -11.71 -3.42
CA GLN A 64 -25.16 -11.62 -2.52
C GLN A 64 -25.30 -12.83 -1.57
N TYR A 65 -24.64 -13.94 -1.89
CA TYR A 65 -24.79 -15.21 -1.20
C TYR A 65 -23.58 -15.55 -0.35
N PHE A 66 -23.82 -15.95 0.90
CA PHE A 66 -22.79 -16.42 1.83
C PHE A 66 -22.92 -17.92 2.04
N ILE A 67 -21.81 -18.65 1.93
CA ILE A 67 -21.75 -20.08 2.25
C ILE A 67 -21.01 -20.22 3.57
N GLN A 68 -21.72 -20.63 4.62
CA GLN A 68 -21.11 -20.95 5.89
C GLN A 68 -20.81 -22.45 5.95
N LYS A 69 -19.55 -22.79 6.17
CA LYS A 69 -19.10 -24.16 6.43
C LYS A 69 -18.74 -24.29 7.90
N VAL A 70 -19.36 -25.26 8.57
CA VAL A 70 -18.97 -25.67 9.92
C VAL A 70 -18.25 -27.01 9.81
N THR A 71 -17.02 -27.08 10.27
CA THR A 71 -16.22 -28.30 10.27
C THR A 71 -15.90 -28.73 11.69
N THR A 72 -16.09 -30.01 11.99
CA THR A 72 -15.67 -30.61 13.25
C THR A 72 -14.44 -31.47 12.99
N THR A 73 -13.30 -31.07 13.54
CA THR A 73 -12.06 -31.82 13.41
C THR A 73 -11.98 -32.87 14.50
N ARG A 74 -11.75 -34.13 14.14
CA ARG A 74 -11.64 -35.25 15.08
C ARG A 74 -10.18 -35.41 15.52
N GLY A 75 -9.94 -35.45 16.83
CA GLY A 75 -8.63 -35.76 17.37
C GLY A 75 -8.65 -35.76 18.90
N SER A 76 -7.78 -36.58 19.51
CA SER A 76 -7.49 -36.49 20.94
C SER A 76 -6.73 -35.19 21.30
N ILE A 77 -6.26 -34.45 20.29
CA ILE A 77 -5.57 -33.17 20.45
C ILE A 77 -6.49 -32.04 19.99
N ILE A 78 -6.81 -31.13 20.88
CA ILE A 78 -7.59 -29.92 20.63
C ILE A 78 -6.65 -28.71 20.69
N ARG A 79 -6.60 -27.94 19.61
CA ARG A 79 -5.90 -26.65 19.58
C ARG A 79 -6.88 -25.54 19.96
N LEU A 80 -6.54 -24.77 20.99
CA LEU A 80 -7.33 -23.64 21.49
C LEU A 80 -7.19 -22.38 20.62
N ASN A 81 -6.33 -22.41 19.59
CA ASN A 81 -6.05 -21.31 18.66
C ASN A 81 -5.65 -20.00 19.36
N ARG A 82 -5.06 -20.12 20.55
CA ARG A 82 -4.51 -19.05 21.38
C ARG A 82 -3.24 -19.56 22.03
N ALA A 83 -2.16 -18.80 21.93
CA ALA A 83 -0.93 -19.05 22.67
C ALA A 83 -1.01 -18.38 24.04
N ASN A 84 -0.10 -18.76 24.95
CA ASN A 84 0.04 -18.15 26.28
C ASN A 84 -1.26 -18.23 27.12
N ILE A 85 -1.79 -19.45 27.23
CA ILE A 85 -2.93 -19.76 28.09
C ILE A 85 -2.50 -19.60 29.55
N ILE A 86 -3.32 -18.94 30.37
CA ILE A 86 -3.03 -18.74 31.79
C ILE A 86 -3.11 -20.10 32.49
N GLU A 87 -2.03 -20.51 33.15
CA GLU A 87 -1.97 -21.81 33.82
C GLU A 87 -3.08 -21.96 34.88
N GLY A 88 -3.87 -23.04 34.76
CA GLY A 88 -4.97 -23.36 35.66
C GLY A 88 -6.28 -22.62 35.38
N SER A 89 -6.34 -21.78 34.34
CA SER A 89 -7.59 -21.12 33.91
C SER A 89 -8.53 -22.03 33.14
N GLU A 90 -8.04 -23.18 32.65
CA GLU A 90 -8.81 -24.07 31.82
C GLU A 90 -9.85 -24.86 32.62
N ARG A 91 -11.07 -24.90 32.11
CA ARG A 91 -12.16 -25.76 32.61
C ARG A 91 -12.74 -26.54 31.45
N ILE A 92 -12.46 -27.84 31.45
CA ILE A 92 -12.92 -28.76 30.41
C ILE A 92 -14.08 -29.58 30.94
N THR A 93 -15.19 -29.58 30.19
CA THR A 93 -16.37 -30.39 30.48
C THR A 93 -16.71 -31.29 29.30
N VAL A 94 -17.10 -32.53 29.60
CA VAL A 94 -17.56 -33.53 28.64
C VAL A 94 -18.96 -33.97 29.04
N ASN A 95 -19.95 -33.74 28.17
CA ASN A 95 -21.37 -34.03 28.44
C ASN A 95 -21.85 -33.46 29.80
N GLY A 96 -21.29 -32.31 30.20
CA GLY A 96 -21.57 -31.64 31.48
C GLY A 96 -20.71 -32.06 32.67
N GLU A 97 -19.89 -33.10 32.56
CA GLU A 97 -18.97 -33.56 33.61
C GLU A 97 -17.60 -32.88 33.47
N VAL A 98 -17.04 -32.34 34.57
CA VAL A 98 -15.72 -31.68 34.56
C VAL A 98 -14.61 -32.73 34.51
N LEU A 99 -13.66 -32.57 33.58
CA LEU A 99 -12.49 -33.43 33.46
C LEU A 99 -11.39 -33.05 34.45
N ALA A 100 -10.63 -34.04 34.94
CA ALA A 100 -9.48 -33.84 35.81
C ALA A 100 -8.16 -33.69 35.01
N LYS A 101 -7.44 -32.57 35.20
CA LYS A 101 -6.10 -32.35 34.62
C LYS A 101 -5.12 -33.44 35.07
N GLY A 102 -4.28 -33.92 34.15
CA GLY A 102 -3.27 -34.97 34.35
C GLY A 102 -3.82 -36.40 34.36
N THR A 103 -5.13 -36.58 34.53
CA THR A 103 -5.80 -37.89 34.46
C THR A 103 -6.64 -38.00 33.19
N ASP A 104 -7.58 -37.08 33.02
CA ASP A 104 -8.53 -37.09 31.90
C ASP A 104 -8.02 -36.30 30.69
N TYR A 105 -7.12 -35.33 30.88
CA TYR A 105 -6.47 -34.55 29.83
C TYR A 105 -5.12 -33.95 30.30
N ASP A 106 -4.26 -33.57 29.37
CA ASP A 106 -3.15 -32.63 29.58
C ASP A 106 -3.35 -31.35 28.79
N ILE A 107 -2.63 -30.29 29.16
CA ILE A 107 -2.59 -29.04 28.40
C ILE A 107 -1.14 -28.52 28.30
N GLN A 108 -0.75 -28.06 27.12
CA GLN A 108 0.46 -27.28 26.87
C GLN A 108 0.06 -25.80 26.78
N TYR A 109 0.39 -25.03 27.82
CA TYR A 109 -0.07 -23.65 27.97
C TYR A 109 0.54 -22.68 26.94
N ASP A 110 1.81 -22.85 26.59
CA ASP A 110 2.51 -21.97 25.65
C ASP A 110 1.84 -21.98 24.26
N PHE A 111 1.42 -23.17 23.82
CA PHE A 111 0.84 -23.39 22.49
C PHE A 111 -0.69 -23.52 22.49
N GLY A 112 -1.32 -23.48 23.66
CA GLY A 112 -2.76 -23.69 23.83
C GLY A 112 -3.24 -25.01 23.23
N GLN A 113 -2.58 -26.11 23.60
CA GLN A 113 -2.91 -27.44 23.09
C GLN A 113 -3.38 -28.35 24.22
N VAL A 114 -4.60 -28.86 24.12
CA VAL A 114 -5.18 -29.84 25.04
C VAL A 114 -5.06 -31.24 24.44
N THR A 115 -4.58 -32.21 25.21
CA THR A 115 -4.56 -33.63 24.85
C THR A 115 -5.52 -34.39 25.76
N LEU A 116 -6.63 -34.88 25.21
CA LEU A 116 -7.60 -35.71 25.90
C LEU A 116 -7.05 -37.13 26.10
N ARG A 117 -7.23 -37.69 27.30
CA ARG A 117 -6.71 -39.01 27.70
C ARG A 117 -7.81 -40.00 28.07
N SER A 118 -8.91 -39.53 28.66
CA SER A 118 -9.95 -40.43 29.15
C SER A 118 -10.83 -40.96 28.02
N GLU A 119 -11.25 -42.22 28.12
CA GLU A 119 -12.14 -42.85 27.13
C GLU A 119 -13.44 -42.05 26.93
N LYS A 120 -13.99 -41.50 28.03
CA LYS A 120 -15.17 -40.64 28.03
C LYS A 120 -14.98 -39.34 27.23
N ALA A 121 -13.78 -38.76 27.26
CA ALA A 121 -13.44 -37.55 26.50
C ALA A 121 -13.08 -37.87 25.05
N THR A 122 -12.68 -39.11 24.75
CA THR A 122 -12.39 -39.56 23.39
C THR A 122 -13.60 -40.19 22.68
N ASP A 123 -14.76 -40.28 23.34
CA ASP A 123 -16.00 -40.76 22.72
C ASP A 123 -16.37 -39.84 21.54
N PRO A 124 -16.59 -40.39 20.33
CA PRO A 124 -16.94 -39.60 19.15
C PRO A 124 -18.26 -38.84 19.24
N ASN A 125 -19.14 -39.16 20.19
CA ASN A 125 -20.40 -38.46 20.44
C ASN A 125 -20.35 -37.53 21.66
N ALA A 126 -19.19 -37.38 22.30
CA ALA A 126 -19.03 -36.49 23.43
C ALA A 126 -19.08 -35.01 23.01
N GLU A 127 -19.90 -34.23 23.71
CA GLU A 127 -19.86 -32.76 23.63
C GLU A 127 -18.79 -32.25 24.58
N ILE A 128 -17.76 -31.61 24.04
CA ILE A 128 -16.63 -31.07 24.80
C ILE A 128 -16.68 -29.55 24.79
N LYS A 129 -16.74 -28.95 25.98
CA LYS A 129 -16.65 -27.50 26.18
C LYS A 129 -15.40 -27.17 26.97
N ILE A 130 -14.58 -26.26 26.46
CA ILE A 130 -13.33 -25.80 27.07
C ILE A 130 -13.43 -24.29 27.28
N ASP A 131 -13.54 -23.86 28.53
CA ASP A 131 -13.42 -22.46 28.94
C ASP A 131 -11.97 -22.21 29.40
N PHE A 132 -11.34 -21.10 29.02
CA PHE A 132 -9.96 -20.78 29.40
C PHE A 132 -9.67 -19.28 29.30
N GLU A 133 -8.63 -18.82 30.00
CA GLU A 133 -8.11 -17.46 29.90
C GLU A 133 -6.72 -17.46 29.23
N TYR A 134 -6.37 -16.38 28.53
CA TYR A 134 -5.08 -16.26 27.85
C TYR A 134 -4.56 -14.83 27.90
N ALA A 135 -3.23 -14.69 27.88
CA ALA A 135 -2.54 -13.41 27.88
C ALA A 135 -2.01 -13.10 26.47
N PRO A 136 -2.69 -12.25 25.67
CA PRO A 136 -2.24 -11.91 24.33
C PRO A 136 -0.90 -11.15 24.35
N PHE A 137 -0.02 -11.44 23.37
CA PHE A 137 1.24 -10.71 23.19
C PHE A 137 1.05 -9.24 22.80
N PHE A 138 -0.04 -8.94 22.08
CA PHE A 138 -0.44 -7.59 21.68
C PHE A 138 -1.90 -7.35 22.08
N ALA A 139 -2.16 -6.29 22.83
CA ALA A 139 -3.51 -5.82 23.13
C ALA A 139 -3.71 -4.44 22.50
N VAL A 140 -4.62 -4.35 21.53
CA VAL A 140 -4.94 -3.10 20.83
C VAL A 140 -5.53 -2.07 21.80
N GLN A 141 -6.27 -2.49 22.82
CA GLN A 141 -6.93 -1.60 23.78
C GLN A 141 -6.32 -1.72 25.18
N LYS A 142 -6.15 -0.58 25.87
CA LYS A 142 -5.81 -0.56 27.30
C LYS A 142 -7.04 -0.95 28.11
N LYS A 143 -6.98 -2.09 28.78
CA LYS A 143 -8.05 -2.61 29.64
C LYS A 143 -7.63 -2.47 31.10
N SER A 144 -8.55 -2.01 31.95
CA SER A 144 -8.34 -1.94 33.39
C SER A 144 -9.53 -2.54 34.11
N LEU A 145 -9.26 -3.43 35.05
CA LEU A 145 -10.25 -4.10 35.89
C LEU A 145 -9.93 -3.79 37.35
N PHE A 146 -10.90 -3.22 38.05
CA PHE A 146 -10.85 -2.98 39.47
C PHE A 146 -11.92 -3.84 40.12
N GLY A 147 -11.59 -4.51 41.22
CA GLY A 147 -12.50 -5.41 41.89
C GLY A 147 -12.35 -5.38 43.39
N LEU A 148 -13.47 -5.60 44.09
CA LEU A 148 -13.52 -5.86 45.52
C LEU A 148 -14.40 -7.08 45.75
N ARG A 149 -13.86 -8.08 46.44
CA ARG A 149 -14.64 -9.22 46.93
C ARG A 149 -14.61 -9.22 48.46
N SER A 150 -15.79 -9.38 49.07
CA SER A 150 -15.94 -9.59 50.50
C SER A 150 -16.57 -10.95 50.74
N GLU A 151 -15.92 -11.78 51.55
CA GLU A 151 -16.43 -13.08 51.98
C GLU A 151 -16.59 -13.06 53.51
N TYR A 152 -17.71 -13.55 53.98
CA TYR A 152 -18.01 -13.71 55.39
C TYR A 152 -18.38 -15.17 55.69
N GLU A 153 -17.53 -15.83 56.46
CA GLU A 153 -17.79 -17.16 56.99
C GLU A 153 -18.64 -17.03 58.27
N TRP A 154 -19.96 -17.14 58.13
CA TRP A 154 -20.87 -17.08 59.28
C TRP A 154 -20.69 -18.29 60.21
N SER A 155 -20.34 -19.44 59.64
CA SER A 155 -19.94 -20.65 60.37
C SER A 155 -19.00 -21.51 59.52
N LYS A 156 -18.52 -22.64 60.06
CA LYS A 156 -17.74 -23.63 59.28
C LYS A 156 -18.50 -24.19 58.06
N ASP A 157 -19.82 -24.04 58.08
CA ASP A 157 -20.74 -24.65 57.15
C ASP A 157 -21.54 -23.63 56.33
N LEU A 158 -21.47 -22.34 56.64
CA LEU A 158 -22.21 -21.29 55.94
C LEU A 158 -21.28 -20.13 55.58
N LYS A 159 -21.19 -19.87 54.27
CA LYS A 159 -20.40 -18.78 53.68
C LYS A 159 -21.28 -17.88 52.84
N PHE A 160 -21.03 -16.59 52.93
CA PHE A 160 -21.65 -15.56 52.09
C PHE A 160 -20.58 -14.71 51.43
N GLY A 161 -20.69 -14.50 50.13
CA GLY A 161 -19.77 -13.70 49.33
C GLY A 161 -20.49 -12.57 48.61
N THR A 162 -19.79 -11.45 48.40
CA THR A 162 -20.20 -10.38 47.49
C THR A 162 -19.02 -9.91 46.67
N THR A 163 -19.25 -9.65 45.38
CA THR A 163 -18.23 -9.17 44.45
C THR A 163 -18.71 -7.90 43.77
N PHE A 164 -17.85 -6.89 43.70
CA PHE A 164 -18.02 -5.70 42.87
C PHE A 164 -16.85 -5.62 41.89
N LEU A 165 -17.13 -5.53 40.60
CA LEU A 165 -16.12 -5.35 39.55
C LEU A 165 -16.46 -4.13 38.69
N TYR A 166 -15.46 -3.31 38.42
CA TYR A 166 -15.49 -2.21 37.47
C TYR A 166 -14.43 -2.45 36.40
N LYS A 167 -14.87 -2.64 35.16
CA LYS A 167 -14.00 -2.80 34.00
C LYS A 167 -14.11 -1.57 33.10
N THR A 168 -12.98 -1.06 32.60
CA THR A 168 -12.93 -0.02 31.57
C THR A 168 -11.97 -0.43 30.47
N ASP A 169 -12.42 -0.26 29.23
CA ASP A 169 -11.65 -0.46 28.01
C ASP A 169 -11.50 0.93 27.35
N LYS A 170 -10.27 1.42 27.18
CA LYS A 170 -10.00 2.76 26.61
C LYS A 170 -9.59 2.65 25.15
N ALA A 171 -10.24 3.44 24.29
CA ALA A 171 -9.84 3.60 22.89
C ALA A 171 -8.42 4.19 22.79
N GLN A 172 -7.64 3.74 21.80
CA GLN A 172 -6.30 4.30 21.53
C GLN A 172 -6.38 5.64 20.82
N GLU A 173 -7.33 5.76 19.89
CA GLU A 173 -7.48 6.90 19.01
C GLU A 173 -8.59 7.84 19.48
N ARG A 174 -8.51 9.11 19.05
CA ARG A 174 -9.53 10.12 19.34
C ARG A 174 -10.82 9.90 18.55
N LYS A 175 -10.72 9.31 17.35
CA LYS A 175 -11.83 8.95 16.46
C LYS A 175 -12.01 7.42 16.43
N PRO A 176 -12.55 6.78 17.49
CA PRO A 176 -12.65 5.32 17.52
C PRO A 176 -13.62 4.79 16.46
N LYS A 177 -13.18 3.77 15.70
CA LYS A 177 -14.04 3.05 14.74
C LYS A 177 -15.04 2.15 15.47
N VAL A 178 -16.11 1.75 14.77
CA VAL A 178 -17.12 0.82 15.32
C VAL A 178 -16.45 -0.49 15.80
N GLY A 179 -16.73 -0.88 17.04
CA GLY A 179 -16.10 -2.03 17.72
C GLY A 179 -14.81 -1.71 18.47
N GLN A 180 -14.29 -0.48 18.35
CA GLN A 180 -13.11 0.00 19.08
C GLN A 180 -13.42 1.09 20.11
N GLU A 181 -14.69 1.26 20.46
CA GLU A 181 -15.18 2.31 21.35
C GLU A 181 -14.65 2.14 22.78
N THR A 182 -14.66 3.23 23.53
CA THR A 182 -14.40 3.18 24.97
C THR A 182 -15.61 2.55 25.66
N ALA A 183 -15.43 1.37 26.26
CA ALA A 183 -16.49 0.65 26.95
C ALA A 183 -16.24 0.61 28.46
N ARG A 184 -17.32 0.50 29.24
CA ARG A 184 -17.25 0.23 30.68
C ARG A 184 -18.27 -0.83 31.06
N THR A 185 -17.95 -1.66 32.05
CA THR A 185 -18.88 -2.64 32.60
C THR A 185 -18.78 -2.65 34.11
N VAL A 186 -19.92 -2.61 34.78
CA VAL A 186 -20.02 -2.77 36.24
C VAL A 186 -20.73 -4.07 36.55
N ILE A 187 -20.10 -4.94 37.34
CA ILE A 187 -20.68 -6.22 37.76
C ILE A 187 -20.82 -6.22 39.27
N PHE A 188 -22.00 -6.62 39.73
CA PHE A 188 -22.29 -6.92 41.12
C PHE A 188 -22.69 -8.38 41.22
N ASP A 189 -22.17 -9.08 42.21
CA ASP A 189 -22.41 -10.50 42.44
C ASP A 189 -22.56 -10.78 43.94
N ALA A 190 -23.42 -11.73 44.28
CA ALA A 190 -23.60 -12.24 45.63
C ALA A 190 -23.81 -13.76 45.61
N ASP A 191 -23.03 -14.46 46.41
CA ASP A 191 -23.02 -15.92 46.47
C ASP A 191 -23.21 -16.45 47.90
N LEU A 192 -23.80 -17.64 48.00
CA LEU A 192 -24.08 -18.34 49.24
C LEU A 192 -23.64 -19.80 49.09
N SER A 193 -22.88 -20.32 50.06
CA SER A 193 -22.55 -21.74 50.15
C SER A 193 -22.90 -22.29 51.52
N LEU A 194 -23.73 -23.33 51.54
CA LEU A 194 -24.20 -24.02 52.74
C LEU A 194 -23.83 -25.51 52.67
N LYS A 195 -23.04 -25.98 53.63
CA LYS A 195 -22.69 -27.39 53.82
C LYS A 195 -23.57 -28.00 54.90
N LEU A 196 -24.32 -29.02 54.55
CA LEU A 196 -25.15 -29.79 55.46
C LEU A 196 -24.55 -31.19 55.60
N HIS A 197 -24.69 -31.76 56.79
CA HIS A 197 -24.22 -33.12 57.09
C HIS A 197 -25.40 -34.04 57.44
N PRO A 198 -26.28 -34.37 56.49
CA PRO A 198 -27.53 -35.07 56.79
C PRO A 198 -27.32 -36.57 57.05
N ASN A 199 -27.37 -36.96 58.34
CA ASN A 199 -27.23 -38.37 58.73
C ASN A 199 -28.30 -39.30 58.11
N PHE A 200 -29.47 -38.78 57.74
CA PHE A 200 -30.56 -39.59 57.20
C PHE A 200 -30.20 -40.25 55.85
N LEU A 201 -29.33 -39.63 55.04
CA LEU A 201 -28.90 -40.21 53.77
C LEU A 201 -28.00 -41.43 54.01
N THR A 202 -27.04 -41.33 54.94
CA THR A 202 -26.22 -42.47 55.39
C THR A 202 -27.12 -43.59 55.93
N SER A 203 -28.08 -43.24 56.80
CA SER A 203 -29.01 -44.23 57.40
C SER A 203 -30.01 -44.86 56.42
N VAL A 204 -30.28 -44.25 55.27
CA VAL A 204 -31.11 -44.85 54.21
C VAL A 204 -30.28 -45.84 53.38
N ILE A 205 -29.01 -45.51 53.12
CA ILE A 205 -28.09 -46.40 52.40
C ILE A 205 -27.74 -47.63 53.24
N ASP A 206 -27.54 -47.48 54.55
CA ASP A 206 -27.30 -48.58 55.49
C ASP A 206 -28.46 -49.59 55.59
N LYS A 207 -29.66 -49.23 55.12
CA LYS A 207 -30.83 -50.13 55.10
C LYS A 207 -30.90 -51.00 53.86
N LEU A 208 -30.02 -50.80 52.87
CA LEU A 208 -29.94 -51.66 51.70
C LEU A 208 -29.16 -52.94 52.05
N PRO A 209 -29.73 -54.13 51.81
CA PRO A 209 -29.06 -55.38 52.13
C PRO A 209 -27.73 -55.50 51.35
N LEU A 210 -26.66 -55.94 52.03
CA LEU A 210 -25.28 -56.12 51.56
C LEU A 210 -24.37 -54.88 51.55
N ILE A 211 -24.81 -53.72 52.06
CA ILE A 211 -24.00 -52.49 52.14
C ILE A 211 -24.08 -51.91 53.57
N GLU A 212 -22.93 -51.65 54.20
CA GLU A 212 -22.81 -50.95 55.49
C GLU A 212 -21.86 -49.75 55.29
N THR A 213 -22.29 -48.54 55.64
CA THR A 213 -21.53 -47.31 55.42
C THR A 213 -21.58 -46.38 56.64
N GLU A 214 -20.45 -46.23 57.32
CA GLU A 214 -20.30 -45.28 58.44
C GLU A 214 -19.86 -43.87 57.98
N ALA A 215 -19.70 -43.68 56.66
CA ALA A 215 -19.24 -42.41 56.10
C ALA A 215 -20.31 -41.31 56.25
N GLN A 216 -19.89 -40.15 56.77
CA GLN A 216 -20.77 -39.01 56.97
C GLN A 216 -21.25 -38.45 55.62
N SER A 217 -22.57 -38.36 55.45
CA SER A 217 -23.17 -37.75 54.26
C SER A 217 -22.94 -36.24 54.26
N ASN A 218 -22.53 -35.70 53.11
CA ASN A 218 -22.31 -34.27 52.89
C ASN A 218 -23.23 -33.77 51.76
N LEU A 219 -23.94 -32.68 52.00
CA LEU A 219 -24.77 -32.00 51.01
C LEU A 219 -24.36 -30.53 50.96
N THR A 220 -23.80 -30.08 49.83
CA THR A 220 -23.48 -28.67 49.62
C THR A 220 -24.56 -28.04 48.75
N ILE A 221 -25.15 -26.94 49.23
CA ILE A 221 -26.08 -26.11 48.48
C ILE A 221 -25.36 -24.80 48.18
N SER A 222 -25.30 -24.45 46.89
CA SER A 222 -24.73 -23.18 46.44
C SER A 222 -25.78 -22.39 45.67
N ALA A 223 -25.81 -21.08 45.88
CA ALA A 223 -26.66 -20.14 45.15
C ALA A 223 -25.85 -18.89 44.81
N GLU A 224 -26.08 -18.32 43.62
CA GLU A 224 -25.37 -17.14 43.12
C GLU A 224 -26.37 -16.24 42.40
N ILE A 225 -26.24 -14.93 42.59
CA ILE A 225 -26.96 -13.91 41.84
C ILE A 225 -25.98 -12.82 41.41
N ALA A 226 -25.86 -12.64 40.09
CA ALA A 226 -25.00 -11.63 39.50
C ALA A 226 -25.79 -10.72 38.55
N GLN A 227 -25.44 -9.44 38.55
CA GLN A 227 -25.97 -8.42 37.67
C GLN A 227 -24.84 -7.64 37.00
N SER A 228 -24.90 -7.51 35.69
CA SER A 228 -23.95 -6.74 34.89
C SER A 228 -24.65 -5.55 34.25
N HIS A 229 -24.03 -4.38 34.33
CA HIS A 229 -24.43 -3.16 33.63
C HIS A 229 -23.32 -2.76 32.66
N PRO A 230 -23.34 -3.28 31.43
CA PRO A 230 -22.43 -2.86 30.38
C PRO A 230 -22.89 -1.52 29.79
N ASN A 231 -21.94 -0.61 29.59
CA ASN A 231 -22.07 0.51 28.68
C ASN A 231 -21.00 0.36 27.59
N PRO A 232 -21.37 -0.13 26.39
CA PRO A 232 -20.42 -0.43 25.32
C PRO A 232 -19.79 0.82 24.69
N ASN A 233 -20.39 2.00 24.87
CA ASN A 233 -19.84 3.26 24.37
C ASN A 233 -20.03 4.38 25.40
N VAL A 234 -18.96 4.75 26.10
CA VAL A 234 -18.97 5.82 27.10
C VAL A 234 -19.05 7.21 26.47
N ASN A 235 -18.53 7.37 25.25
CA ASN A 235 -18.41 8.66 24.59
C ASN A 235 -19.56 8.95 23.62
N ASP A 236 -20.49 8.01 23.45
CA ASP A 236 -21.63 8.08 22.51
C ASP A 236 -21.25 8.44 21.05
N ILE A 237 -19.99 8.17 20.69
CA ILE A 237 -19.44 8.44 19.34
C ILE A 237 -18.71 7.18 18.88
N ALA A 238 -18.94 6.80 17.63
CA ALA A 238 -18.20 5.78 16.91
C ALA A 238 -18.21 6.14 15.44
N TYR A 239 -17.06 6.03 14.78
CA TYR A 239 -16.90 6.34 13.37
C TYR A 239 -17.07 5.06 12.54
N VAL A 240 -17.98 5.12 11.56
CA VAL A 240 -18.10 4.04 10.56
C VAL A 240 -16.95 4.14 9.57
N ASP A 241 -16.65 5.36 9.14
CA ASP A 241 -15.45 5.74 8.40
C ASP A 241 -15.03 7.15 8.84
N ASP A 242 -13.73 7.37 8.95
CA ASP A 242 -13.10 8.65 9.29
C ASP A 242 -12.42 9.29 8.09
N PHE A 243 -12.40 8.62 6.93
CA PHE A 243 -11.75 9.02 5.68
C PHE A 243 -10.23 9.20 5.76
N GLU A 244 -9.60 8.94 6.91
CA GLU A 244 -8.14 9.06 7.10
C GLU A 244 -7.36 8.04 6.23
N THR A 245 -8.00 6.91 5.89
CA THR A 245 -7.47 5.89 4.98
C THR A 245 -8.34 5.73 3.73
N ALA A 246 -9.04 6.81 3.34
CA ALA A 246 -9.91 6.78 2.16
C ALA A 246 -9.16 6.84 0.84
N LEU A 247 -7.88 7.24 0.85
CA LEU A 247 -7.05 7.31 -0.34
C LEU A 247 -5.89 6.32 -0.25
N ASP A 248 -5.60 5.71 -1.40
CA ASP A 248 -4.41 4.91 -1.65
C ASP A 248 -3.55 5.65 -2.68
N GLU A 249 -2.34 6.03 -2.28
CA GLU A 249 -1.41 6.83 -3.07
C GLU A 249 -0.34 5.92 -3.68
N ILE A 250 -0.27 5.88 -5.01
CA ILE A 250 0.79 5.16 -5.71
C ILE A 250 1.82 6.16 -6.22
N SER A 251 2.92 6.27 -5.47
CA SER A 251 4.02 7.18 -5.76
C SER A 251 4.79 6.84 -7.03
N LEU A 252 5.14 7.88 -7.80
CA LEU A 252 6.10 7.79 -8.89
C LEU A 252 7.56 7.74 -8.41
N GLY A 253 7.80 7.86 -7.10
CA GLY A 253 9.12 7.77 -6.50
C GLY A 253 10.01 8.99 -6.77
N ASN A 254 10.69 9.47 -5.74
CA ASN A 254 11.54 10.67 -5.83
C ASN A 254 13.03 10.35 -5.96
N PHE A 255 13.43 9.11 -6.23
CA PHE A 255 14.86 8.76 -6.35
C PHE A 255 15.34 8.88 -7.79
N ARG A 256 16.47 9.55 -8.01
CA ARG A 256 17.13 9.70 -9.34
C ARG A 256 17.22 8.39 -10.11
N SER A 257 17.71 7.35 -9.44
CA SER A 257 17.99 6.05 -10.04
C SER A 257 16.74 5.24 -10.46
N LEU A 258 15.53 5.73 -10.19
CA LEU A 258 14.30 5.17 -10.75
C LEU A 258 14.03 5.64 -12.18
N TRP A 259 14.64 6.75 -12.58
CA TRP A 259 14.41 7.42 -13.86
C TRP A 259 15.60 7.18 -14.80
N ARG A 260 15.31 7.21 -16.09
CA ARG A 260 16.24 6.93 -17.19
C ARG A 260 15.98 7.91 -18.34
N HIS A 261 16.90 7.94 -19.29
CA HIS A 261 16.71 8.68 -20.55
C HIS A 261 15.44 8.24 -21.27
N THR A 262 14.93 9.09 -22.16
CA THR A 262 13.67 8.85 -22.85
C THR A 262 13.75 9.19 -24.32
N THR A 263 12.91 8.53 -25.11
CA THR A 263 12.69 8.84 -26.52
C THR A 263 11.97 10.17 -26.70
N MET A 264 12.15 10.77 -27.89
CA MET A 264 11.39 11.97 -28.27
C MET A 264 9.88 11.73 -28.12
N PRO A 265 9.15 12.63 -27.44
CA PRO A 265 7.70 12.58 -27.44
C PRO A 265 7.16 12.63 -28.86
N GLN A 266 6.41 11.60 -29.26
CA GLN A 266 5.87 11.47 -30.61
C GLN A 266 5.06 12.71 -31.05
N GLN A 267 4.40 13.41 -30.12
CA GLN A 267 3.72 14.68 -30.45
C GLN A 267 4.65 15.79 -30.94
N LEU A 268 5.98 15.69 -30.80
CA LEU A 268 6.97 16.65 -31.27
C LEU A 268 7.54 16.32 -32.66
N GLU A 269 7.30 15.11 -33.16
CA GLU A 269 7.83 14.68 -34.45
C GLU A 269 7.43 15.63 -35.58
N ASN A 270 8.40 15.95 -36.45
CA ASN A 270 8.23 16.86 -37.57
C ASN A 270 7.83 18.31 -37.18
N LYS A 271 7.94 18.71 -35.91
CA LYS A 271 7.65 20.08 -35.45
C LYS A 271 8.89 20.96 -35.26
N GLY A 272 10.08 20.47 -35.63
CA GLY A 272 11.34 21.21 -35.54
C GLY A 272 11.90 21.31 -34.12
N TYR A 273 11.52 20.39 -33.24
CA TYR A 273 12.11 20.27 -31.90
C TYR A 273 13.41 19.47 -31.98
N ILE A 274 14.39 19.88 -31.19
CA ILE A 274 15.65 19.16 -30.99
C ILE A 274 15.82 18.82 -29.52
N GLN A 275 16.53 17.73 -29.23
CA GLN A 275 16.79 17.35 -27.84
C GLN A 275 17.81 18.32 -27.24
N ALA A 276 17.50 18.86 -26.08
CA ALA A 276 18.39 19.67 -25.26
C ALA A 276 18.62 18.99 -23.90
N LYS A 277 19.53 19.56 -23.09
CA LYS A 277 19.96 18.90 -21.85
C LYS A 277 18.85 18.96 -20.80
N MET A 278 18.44 17.78 -20.34
CA MET A 278 17.63 17.59 -19.14
C MET A 278 18.49 16.94 -18.06
N LEU A 279 18.61 17.60 -16.93
CA LEU A 279 19.23 17.06 -15.73
C LEU A 279 18.15 16.60 -14.76
N TRP A 280 18.33 15.48 -14.09
CA TRP A 280 17.52 15.11 -12.93
C TRP A 280 18.36 14.49 -11.82
N HIS A 281 18.14 14.92 -10.58
CA HIS A 281 18.89 14.41 -9.44
C HIS A 281 18.16 14.65 -8.11
N ASN A 282 18.70 14.05 -7.06
CA ASN A 282 18.35 14.44 -5.69
C ASN A 282 19.44 15.39 -5.17
N PRO A 283 19.10 16.62 -4.75
CA PRO A 283 20.06 17.49 -4.09
C PRO A 283 20.62 16.85 -2.80
N VAL A 284 21.90 17.14 -2.48
CA VAL A 284 22.54 16.65 -1.25
C VAL A 284 21.83 17.19 -0.01
N SER A 285 21.48 18.48 -0.04
CA SER A 285 20.77 19.15 1.05
C SER A 285 19.30 18.76 1.07
N GLN A 286 18.85 18.23 2.21
CA GLN A 286 17.44 18.05 2.50
C GLN A 286 16.80 19.38 2.90
N ILE A 287 15.53 19.55 2.59
CA ILE A 287 14.77 20.75 2.94
C ILE A 287 13.81 20.47 4.10
N PRO A 288 13.49 21.47 4.93
CA PRO A 288 12.44 21.35 5.94
C PRO A 288 11.09 20.97 5.32
N ILE A 289 10.39 20.00 5.91
CA ILE A 289 9.03 19.63 5.49
C ILE A 289 8.07 20.83 5.64
N LEU A 290 8.31 21.68 6.64
CA LEU A 290 7.50 22.88 6.90
C LEU A 290 7.59 23.94 5.80
N ASP A 291 8.63 23.89 4.96
CA ASP A 291 8.73 24.77 3.79
C ASP A 291 7.86 24.28 2.63
N VAL A 292 7.44 23.01 2.67
CA VAL A 292 6.67 22.34 1.61
C VAL A 292 5.21 22.15 2.02
N TYR A 293 4.96 21.72 3.26
CA TYR A 293 3.66 21.31 3.79
C TYR A 293 3.31 22.05 5.08
N ASN A 294 2.02 22.22 5.35
CA ASN A 294 1.52 22.81 6.59
C ASN A 294 1.18 21.73 7.62
N ARG A 295 2.19 20.98 8.08
CA ARG A 295 1.96 19.86 9.00
C ARG A 295 2.99 19.74 10.12
N ASP A 296 2.52 19.24 11.26
CA ASP A 296 3.39 18.92 12.38
C ASP A 296 4.30 17.72 12.05
N THR A 297 5.60 17.91 12.23
CA THR A 297 6.58 16.83 12.03
C THR A 297 6.93 16.15 13.34
N GLN A 298 7.12 14.83 13.31
CA GLN A 298 7.69 14.12 14.46
C GLN A 298 9.14 14.54 14.70
N VAL A 299 9.57 14.52 15.97
CA VAL A 299 10.95 14.84 16.37
C VAL A 299 11.92 13.89 15.66
N GLY A 300 12.81 14.44 14.82
CA GLY A 300 13.81 13.68 14.05
C GLY A 300 13.43 13.38 12.59
N SER A 301 12.22 13.76 12.15
CA SER A 301 11.75 13.57 10.77
C SER A 301 11.28 14.89 10.14
N GLY A 302 11.98 15.99 10.44
CA GLY A 302 11.59 17.35 10.02
C GLY A 302 12.06 17.77 8.63
N THR A 303 12.82 16.92 7.94
CA THR A 303 13.41 17.21 6.62
C THR A 303 13.01 16.15 5.60
N MET A 304 12.98 16.53 4.32
CA MET A 304 12.69 15.63 3.20
C MET A 304 13.68 15.82 2.06
N ARG A 305 13.82 14.77 1.25
CA ARG A 305 14.55 14.81 -0.02
C ARG A 305 13.57 15.17 -1.13
N ILE A 306 13.99 16.06 -2.00
CA ILE A 306 13.25 16.44 -3.20
C ILE A 306 13.90 15.84 -4.44
N PHE A 307 13.13 15.75 -5.51
CA PHE A 307 13.62 15.44 -6.84
C PHE A 307 13.72 16.74 -7.64
N ARG A 308 14.92 17.08 -8.10
CA ARG A 308 15.18 18.28 -8.88
C ARG A 308 15.37 17.91 -10.34
N MET A 309 14.69 18.62 -11.22
CA MET A 309 14.96 18.59 -12.66
C MET A 309 15.37 19.98 -13.15
N ILE A 310 16.34 20.03 -14.07
CA ILE A 310 16.82 21.26 -14.69
C ILE A 310 16.78 21.09 -16.21
N PHE A 311 15.95 21.88 -16.86
CA PHE A 311 15.87 21.93 -18.31
C PHE A 311 16.76 23.07 -18.82
N ARG A 312 17.71 22.76 -19.72
CA ARG A 312 18.54 23.75 -20.41
C ARG A 312 18.13 23.75 -21.89
N PRO A 313 17.44 24.79 -22.39
CA PRO A 313 17.00 24.83 -23.78
C PRO A 313 18.20 24.94 -24.74
N GLN A 314 18.06 24.49 -25.99
CA GLN A 314 19.19 24.45 -26.93
C GLN A 314 19.78 25.83 -27.22
N ASN A 315 18.94 26.88 -27.25
CA ASN A 315 19.40 28.24 -27.56
C ASN A 315 20.40 28.79 -26.52
N MET A 316 20.66 28.03 -25.45
CA MET A 316 21.78 28.19 -24.52
C MET A 316 22.95 27.29 -24.92
N VAL A 317 24.10 27.86 -25.29
CA VAL A 317 25.37 27.13 -25.32
C VAL A 317 26.00 27.25 -23.94
N TYR A 318 25.85 26.21 -23.13
CA TYR A 318 26.62 26.04 -21.90
C TYR A 318 27.93 25.35 -22.28
N ASP A 319 29.02 26.09 -22.39
CA ASP A 319 30.34 25.48 -22.56
C ASP A 319 30.77 24.87 -21.22
N THR A 320 30.43 23.60 -21.02
CA THR A 320 30.86 22.85 -19.83
C THR A 320 32.34 22.47 -19.89
N THR A 321 33.01 22.64 -21.03
CA THR A 321 34.38 22.14 -21.29
C THR A 321 35.48 23.16 -21.03
N VAL A 322 35.16 24.46 -20.90
CA VAL A 322 36.15 25.53 -20.70
C VAL A 322 36.02 26.18 -19.32
N LEU A 323 36.85 25.72 -18.38
CA LEU A 323 36.95 26.23 -17.00
C LEU A 323 37.42 27.70 -16.86
N ALA A 324 37.79 28.39 -17.95
CA ALA A 324 38.47 29.69 -17.89
C ALA A 324 37.57 30.91 -18.17
N ASP A 325 36.37 30.72 -18.70
CA ASP A 325 35.35 31.76 -18.83
C ASP A 325 34.04 31.05 -19.14
N SER A 326 33.14 30.92 -18.16
CA SER A 326 31.78 30.40 -18.39
C SER A 326 30.99 31.43 -19.21
N SER A 327 31.39 31.66 -20.46
CA SER A 327 30.66 32.51 -21.37
C SER A 327 29.47 31.72 -21.88
N VAL A 328 28.30 31.96 -21.29
CA VAL A 328 27.02 31.58 -21.91
C VAL A 328 26.96 32.32 -23.25
N SER A 329 27.10 31.58 -24.35
CA SER A 329 26.82 32.14 -25.68
C SER A 329 25.42 31.74 -26.08
N ILE A 330 24.63 32.71 -26.52
CA ILE A 330 23.28 32.47 -27.05
C ILE A 330 23.49 32.05 -28.50
N ASP A 331 23.15 30.80 -28.84
CA ASP A 331 23.07 30.44 -30.26
C ASP A 331 21.89 31.22 -30.87
N SER A 332 22.19 31.99 -31.91
CA SER A 332 21.21 32.76 -32.66
C SER A 332 20.28 31.90 -33.53
N SER A 333 20.50 30.59 -33.59
CA SER A 333 19.55 29.65 -34.20
C SER A 333 18.33 29.50 -33.28
N GLN A 334 17.30 30.31 -33.53
CA GLN A 334 16.00 30.19 -32.84
C GLN A 334 15.42 28.80 -33.09
N THR A 335 15.66 27.88 -32.16
CA THR A 335 15.22 26.49 -32.27
C THR A 335 14.35 26.12 -31.09
N LYS A 336 13.35 25.28 -31.35
CA LYS A 336 12.53 24.68 -30.29
C LYS A 336 13.29 23.50 -29.74
N SER A 337 13.27 23.34 -28.43
CA SER A 337 13.97 22.24 -27.78
C SER A 337 13.08 21.50 -26.82
N TRP A 338 13.42 20.25 -26.54
CA TRP A 338 12.75 19.44 -25.54
C TRP A 338 13.79 18.67 -24.72
N GLY A 339 13.43 18.27 -23.51
CA GLY A 339 14.25 17.39 -22.70
C GLY A 339 13.38 16.67 -21.69
N GLY A 340 13.70 15.41 -21.40
CA GLY A 340 12.88 14.60 -20.52
C GLY A 340 13.57 13.33 -20.05
N PHE A 341 12.87 12.62 -19.19
CA PHE A 341 13.28 11.34 -18.65
C PHE A 341 12.02 10.48 -18.43
N MET A 342 12.19 9.17 -18.35
CA MET A 342 11.09 8.25 -18.12
C MET A 342 11.46 7.18 -17.12
N ARG A 343 10.45 6.46 -16.63
CA ARG A 343 10.64 5.25 -15.84
C ARG A 343 9.65 4.18 -16.25
N TYR A 344 10.06 2.94 -16.09
CA TYR A 344 9.12 1.85 -15.95
C TYR A 344 8.38 2.01 -14.60
N PHE A 345 7.06 2.13 -14.66
CA PHE A 345 6.22 2.32 -13.48
C PHE A 345 5.80 0.98 -12.89
N GLY A 346 5.40 0.02 -13.74
CA GLY A 346 5.15 -1.38 -13.40
C GLY A 346 4.11 -1.66 -12.30
N SER A 347 3.55 -0.62 -11.70
CA SER A 347 2.65 -0.70 -10.56
C SER A 347 1.22 -0.80 -11.06
N PRO A 348 0.44 -1.79 -10.59
CA PRO A 348 -0.92 -1.96 -11.07
C PRO A 348 -1.78 -0.78 -10.62
N LEU A 349 -2.32 -0.02 -11.57
CA LEU A 349 -3.39 0.93 -11.32
C LEU A 349 -4.73 0.23 -11.51
N ASP A 350 -5.64 0.42 -10.55
CA ASP A 350 -7.02 -0.03 -10.70
C ASP A 350 -7.77 1.03 -11.52
N GLU A 351 -8.02 0.74 -12.80
CA GLU A 351 -8.72 1.65 -13.73
C GLU A 351 -10.08 2.13 -13.18
N ASN A 352 -10.76 1.34 -12.35
CA ASN A 352 -12.04 1.74 -11.80
C ASN A 352 -11.92 2.72 -10.63
N ARG A 353 -10.77 2.70 -9.94
CA ARG A 353 -10.51 3.53 -8.77
C ARG A 353 -9.61 4.71 -9.07
N VAL A 354 -8.58 4.61 -9.91
CA VAL A 354 -7.67 5.73 -10.15
C VAL A 354 -8.42 6.94 -10.73
N LYS A 355 -8.31 8.09 -10.05
CA LYS A 355 -9.06 9.33 -10.39
C LYS A 355 -8.16 10.51 -10.68
N LEU A 356 -7.08 10.66 -9.94
CA LEU A 356 -6.22 11.84 -9.98
C LEU A 356 -4.76 11.44 -10.12
N PHE A 357 -3.99 12.35 -10.70
CA PHE A 357 -2.57 12.44 -10.50
C PHE A 357 -2.28 13.76 -9.79
N GLU A 358 -1.52 13.71 -8.71
CA GLU A 358 -1.12 14.89 -7.94
C GLU A 358 0.39 15.04 -7.97
N VAL A 359 0.86 16.28 -8.08
CA VAL A 359 2.27 16.64 -7.97
C VAL A 359 2.41 17.90 -7.12
N ARG A 360 3.26 17.81 -6.09
CA ARG A 360 3.69 18.94 -5.25
C ARG A 360 5.04 19.42 -5.76
N MET A 361 5.06 20.58 -6.41
CA MET A 361 6.28 21.10 -7.03
C MET A 361 6.44 22.61 -6.90
N LYS A 362 7.68 23.07 -7.07
CA LYS A 362 8.10 24.47 -7.09
C LYS A 362 8.86 24.70 -8.39
N GLY A 363 8.39 25.63 -9.22
CA GLY A 363 8.98 25.99 -10.51
C GLY A 363 8.47 27.36 -10.95
N ASN A 364 9.22 28.05 -11.82
CA ASN A 364 8.93 29.44 -12.19
C ASN A 364 8.24 29.61 -13.54
N LYS A 365 8.65 28.86 -14.56
CA LYS A 365 8.22 29.03 -15.94
C LYS A 365 8.43 27.74 -16.75
N GLY A 366 7.86 27.70 -17.95
CA GLY A 366 7.96 26.59 -18.86
C GLY A 366 6.79 25.61 -18.76
N LYS A 367 6.69 24.74 -19.77
CA LYS A 367 5.63 23.73 -19.87
C LYS A 367 6.19 22.37 -19.52
N ILE A 368 5.62 21.77 -18.49
CA ILE A 368 5.94 20.41 -18.07
C ILE A 368 4.83 19.46 -18.53
N HIS A 369 5.24 18.38 -19.16
CA HIS A 369 4.38 17.34 -19.71
C HIS A 369 4.51 16.06 -18.89
N PHE A 370 3.39 15.43 -18.60
CA PHE A 370 3.28 14.14 -17.94
C PHE A 370 2.60 13.15 -18.89
N ASP A 371 3.35 12.15 -19.33
CA ASP A 371 2.86 11.11 -20.23
C ASP A 371 2.71 9.78 -19.46
N PHE A 372 1.56 9.13 -19.60
CA PHE A 372 1.23 7.87 -18.92
C PHE A 372 0.76 6.82 -19.94
N GLY A 373 1.50 5.73 -20.08
CA GLY A 373 1.11 4.63 -20.98
C GLY A 373 2.28 3.75 -21.41
N ALA A 374 2.18 3.16 -22.59
CA ALA A 374 3.31 2.54 -23.28
C ALA A 374 4.11 3.64 -24.00
N ILE A 375 5.39 3.73 -23.70
CA ILE A 375 6.29 4.74 -24.27
C ILE A 375 7.46 3.99 -24.90
N ASN A 376 7.88 4.42 -26.08
CA ASN A 376 9.00 3.83 -26.80
C ASN A 376 10.29 3.89 -25.95
N GLU A 377 10.91 2.73 -25.76
CA GLU A 377 12.16 2.46 -25.02
C GLU A 377 13.41 2.54 -25.91
N ASP A 378 13.26 2.42 -27.23
CA ASP A 378 14.34 2.45 -28.24
C ASP A 378 14.86 3.89 -28.43
N LEU A 379 15.93 4.25 -27.72
CA LEU A 379 16.43 5.63 -27.65
C LEU A 379 17.08 6.06 -28.98
N ASN A 380 17.76 5.13 -29.66
CA ASN A 380 18.47 5.43 -30.90
C ASN A 380 17.68 5.07 -32.18
N GLY A 381 16.53 4.39 -32.05
CA GLY A 381 15.64 4.03 -33.14
C GLY A 381 16.13 2.87 -34.01
N ASN A 382 16.99 2.00 -33.48
CA ASN A 382 17.60 0.90 -34.21
C ASN A 382 16.80 -0.43 -34.15
N GLU A 383 15.67 -0.44 -33.43
CA GLU A 383 14.79 -1.58 -33.16
C GLU A 383 15.41 -2.73 -32.34
N ASN A 384 16.58 -2.53 -31.74
CA ASN A 384 17.24 -3.48 -30.85
C ASN A 384 17.26 -2.93 -29.42
N ALA A 385 17.15 -3.83 -28.45
CA ALA A 385 17.27 -3.46 -27.05
C ALA A 385 18.76 -3.39 -26.67
N ASP A 386 19.35 -2.20 -26.80
CA ASP A 386 20.77 -2.01 -26.47
C ASP A 386 21.01 -2.17 -24.96
N THR A 387 22.17 -2.74 -24.62
CA THR A 387 22.57 -3.06 -23.25
C THR A 387 24.09 -3.22 -23.18
N GLU A 388 24.67 -2.75 -22.09
CA GLU A 388 26.10 -2.94 -21.76
C GLU A 388 26.43 -4.38 -21.36
N ASP A 389 25.45 -5.09 -20.79
CA ASP A 389 25.55 -6.49 -20.36
C ASP A 389 25.73 -7.47 -21.54
N LYS A 390 26.98 -7.80 -21.89
CA LYS A 390 27.29 -8.65 -23.06
C LYS A 390 27.01 -10.12 -22.77
N ASP A 391 27.14 -10.55 -21.52
CA ASP A 391 27.04 -11.97 -21.13
C ASP A 391 25.69 -12.35 -20.50
N ASN A 392 24.80 -11.37 -20.30
CA ASN A 392 23.49 -11.48 -19.66
C ASN A 392 23.57 -11.91 -18.18
N SER A 393 24.65 -11.54 -17.49
CA SER A 393 24.82 -11.81 -16.05
C SER A 393 23.95 -10.90 -15.17
N ASN A 394 23.42 -9.80 -15.71
CA ASN A 394 22.78 -8.67 -15.03
C ASN A 394 23.72 -7.87 -14.11
N PHE A 395 25.03 -8.01 -14.30
CA PHE A 395 26.04 -7.23 -13.60
C PHE A 395 27.06 -6.69 -14.60
N ILE A 396 27.61 -5.51 -14.32
CA ILE A 396 28.71 -4.97 -15.11
C ILE A 396 30.00 -5.74 -14.83
N GLU A 397 30.62 -6.29 -15.87
CA GLU A 397 31.98 -6.82 -15.85
C GLU A 397 33.03 -5.79 -16.30
N GLU A 398 34.31 -6.15 -16.15
CA GLU A 398 35.43 -5.29 -16.55
C GLU A 398 35.39 -5.01 -18.06
N GLY A 399 35.21 -3.74 -18.45
CA GLY A 399 35.14 -3.31 -19.84
C GLY A 399 33.74 -3.34 -20.47
N GLU A 400 32.68 -3.45 -19.65
CA GLU A 400 31.29 -3.39 -20.12
C GLU A 400 30.59 -2.03 -19.90
N ASP A 401 31.06 -1.23 -18.93
CA ASP A 401 30.56 0.11 -18.62
C ASP A 401 30.97 1.09 -19.73
N THR A 402 30.29 1.03 -20.89
CA THR A 402 30.56 1.71 -22.18
C THR A 402 29.43 2.66 -22.59
N GLY A 403 28.53 2.97 -21.67
CA GLY A 403 27.25 3.59 -21.99
C GLY A 403 26.36 2.80 -22.95
N LEU A 404 25.30 3.46 -23.43
CA LEU A 404 24.33 2.91 -24.37
C LEU A 404 24.77 2.99 -25.84
N ASP A 405 25.87 3.68 -26.14
CA ASP A 405 26.44 3.68 -27.49
C ASP A 405 27.41 2.52 -27.74
N GLY A 406 27.82 1.82 -26.68
CA GLY A 406 28.65 0.62 -26.74
C GLY A 406 30.12 0.89 -27.02
N LEU A 407 30.58 2.14 -26.93
CA LEU A 407 31.95 2.55 -27.13
C LEU A 407 32.55 3.03 -25.80
N MET A 408 33.82 2.74 -25.57
CA MET A 408 34.55 3.43 -24.51
C MET A 408 35.00 4.79 -25.06
N ASP A 409 35.13 5.82 -24.22
CA ASP A 409 35.69 7.14 -24.63
C ASP A 409 36.85 7.03 -25.64
N GLU A 410 37.83 6.15 -25.38
CA GLU A 410 39.03 5.99 -26.21
C GLU A 410 38.75 5.59 -27.68
N ASP A 411 37.61 4.95 -27.92
CA ASP A 411 37.14 4.46 -29.21
C ASP A 411 36.16 5.44 -29.89
N GLU A 412 35.80 6.55 -29.24
CA GLU A 412 34.85 7.54 -29.75
C GLU A 412 35.47 8.51 -30.77
N GLU A 413 34.66 8.92 -31.75
CA GLU A 413 35.12 9.86 -32.77
C GLU A 413 35.35 11.25 -32.16
N GLY A 414 36.61 11.68 -32.10
CA GLY A 414 36.98 12.99 -31.56
C GLY A 414 37.51 12.94 -30.12
N TYR A 415 37.76 11.74 -29.59
CA TYR A 415 38.39 11.56 -28.28
C TYR A 415 39.75 12.22 -28.18
N ASN A 416 39.92 12.96 -27.08
CA ASN A 416 41.20 13.46 -26.64
C ASN A 416 41.20 13.63 -25.12
N ALA A 417 41.99 12.81 -24.42
CA ALA A 417 42.07 12.83 -22.96
C ALA A 417 42.35 14.21 -22.32
N GLU A 418 42.98 15.15 -23.03
CA GLU A 418 43.27 16.48 -22.48
C GLU A 418 42.24 17.55 -22.88
N THR A 419 41.67 17.47 -24.09
CA THR A 419 40.83 18.54 -24.67
C THR A 419 39.38 18.16 -24.89
N ASN A 420 39.07 16.88 -25.01
CA ASN A 420 37.72 16.35 -25.24
C ASN A 420 37.64 14.91 -24.69
N PRO A 421 37.63 14.76 -23.34
CA PRO A 421 37.66 13.45 -22.71
C PRO A 421 36.33 12.69 -22.81
N ASP A 422 35.21 13.38 -23.06
CA ASP A 422 33.85 12.83 -23.20
C ASP A 422 33.21 13.30 -24.53
N PRO A 423 33.60 12.73 -25.68
CA PRO A 423 33.08 13.12 -26.99
C PRO A 423 31.58 12.90 -27.20
N ASN A 424 31.04 11.79 -26.70
CA ASN A 424 29.61 11.44 -26.87
C ASN A 424 28.71 12.05 -25.78
N GLY A 425 29.26 12.58 -24.70
CA GLY A 425 28.52 13.34 -23.69
C GLY A 425 27.77 12.46 -22.69
N ASP A 426 28.20 11.21 -22.53
CA ASP A 426 27.55 10.17 -21.74
C ASP A 426 28.36 9.72 -20.53
N ASP A 427 29.53 10.31 -20.27
CA ASP A 427 30.30 10.11 -19.05
C ASP A 427 29.51 10.44 -17.78
N TRP A 428 29.66 9.59 -16.77
CA TRP A 428 29.12 9.76 -15.43
C TRP A 428 30.21 10.16 -14.44
N TYR A 429 29.95 11.24 -13.69
CA TYR A 429 30.82 11.70 -12.62
C TYR A 429 30.04 12.22 -11.42
N SER A 430 30.45 11.81 -10.22
CA SER A 430 29.94 12.34 -8.96
C SER A 430 31.00 13.16 -8.24
N PHE A 431 30.74 14.46 -8.13
CA PHE A 431 31.60 15.39 -7.38
C PHE A 431 31.56 15.18 -5.86
N PHE A 432 30.53 14.50 -5.35
CA PHE A 432 30.34 14.27 -3.92
C PHE A 432 31.36 13.29 -3.35
N ASP A 433 31.64 12.21 -4.08
CA ASP A 433 32.57 11.15 -3.67
C ASP A 433 33.77 11.00 -4.61
N LYS A 434 33.85 11.84 -5.64
CA LYS A 434 34.89 11.86 -6.67
C LYS A 434 35.05 10.50 -7.36
N GLN A 435 33.91 9.90 -7.70
CA GLN A 435 33.83 8.62 -8.43
C GLN A 435 33.29 8.84 -9.84
N GLY A 436 33.58 7.86 -10.71
CA GLY A 436 33.21 7.88 -12.12
C GLY A 436 34.36 8.32 -13.03
N LYS A 437 34.01 8.60 -14.28
CA LYS A 437 34.90 9.12 -15.32
C LYS A 437 34.73 10.63 -15.42
N CYS A 438 35.84 11.37 -15.52
CA CYS A 438 35.77 12.83 -15.49
C CYS A 438 35.57 13.39 -16.92
N PRO A 439 34.39 13.97 -17.22
CA PRO A 439 34.09 14.49 -18.56
C PRO A 439 34.74 15.86 -18.85
N LEU A 440 35.49 16.41 -17.89
CA LEU A 440 36.06 17.75 -18.00
C LEU A 440 37.52 17.71 -18.47
N PRO A 441 37.89 18.49 -19.51
CA PRO A 441 39.27 18.64 -19.98
C PRO A 441 40.28 18.94 -18.87
N ASN A 442 41.51 18.45 -19.03
CA ASN A 442 42.63 18.66 -18.09
C ASN A 442 42.32 18.26 -16.64
N ASN A 443 41.58 17.17 -16.41
CA ASN A 443 41.07 16.76 -15.10
C ASN A 443 40.29 17.88 -14.42
N GLY A 444 39.43 18.55 -15.18
CA GLY A 444 38.71 19.72 -14.70
C GLY A 444 37.84 19.43 -13.47
N CYS A 445 37.46 18.17 -13.26
CA CYS A 445 36.65 17.76 -12.12
C CYS A 445 37.35 17.98 -10.76
N ASP A 446 38.69 17.98 -10.72
CA ASP A 446 39.45 18.25 -9.50
C ASP A 446 39.34 19.72 -9.05
N ASN A 447 38.94 20.62 -9.95
CA ASN A 447 38.80 22.05 -9.66
C ASN A 447 37.46 22.39 -8.97
N ILE A 448 36.51 21.47 -8.95
CA ILE A 448 35.24 21.63 -8.24
C ILE A 448 35.36 20.89 -6.91
N SER A 449 35.10 21.62 -5.82
CA SER A 449 35.17 21.05 -4.47
C SER A 449 34.00 20.11 -4.20
N GLU A 450 34.25 19.03 -3.45
CA GLU A 450 33.22 18.07 -3.01
C GLU A 450 32.08 18.72 -2.20
N ASP A 451 32.33 19.88 -1.60
CA ASP A 451 31.35 20.65 -0.82
C ASP A 451 30.73 21.83 -1.60
N ASP A 452 31.08 22.04 -2.88
CA ASP A 452 30.57 23.17 -3.69
C ASP A 452 29.25 22.83 -4.40
N TYR A 453 28.23 22.48 -3.61
CA TYR A 453 26.89 22.11 -4.10
C TYR A 453 26.14 23.24 -4.83
N ASN A 454 26.67 24.48 -4.79
CA ASN A 454 26.12 25.63 -5.52
C ASN A 454 26.74 25.78 -6.92
N ASN A 455 27.77 25.01 -7.24
CA ASN A 455 28.38 25.02 -8.56
C ASN A 455 27.37 24.49 -9.60
N PRO A 456 27.12 25.22 -10.70
CA PRO A 456 26.19 24.78 -11.74
C PRO A 456 26.53 23.42 -12.37
N GLN A 457 27.80 23.02 -12.34
CA GLN A 457 28.28 21.75 -12.92
C GLN A 457 28.26 20.59 -11.91
N TYR A 458 28.01 20.85 -10.62
CA TYR A 458 28.13 19.84 -9.56
C TYR A 458 27.25 18.60 -9.78
N TYR A 459 26.14 18.75 -10.49
CA TYR A 459 25.21 17.66 -10.76
C TYR A 459 25.16 17.27 -12.25
N ASP A 460 25.89 17.96 -13.14
CA ASP A 460 25.74 17.90 -14.61
C ASP A 460 25.95 16.51 -15.23
N PHE A 461 26.72 15.66 -14.56
CA PHE A 461 27.14 14.35 -15.07
C PHE A 461 26.48 13.19 -14.32
N LEU A 462 25.55 13.45 -13.39
CA LEU A 462 24.90 12.37 -12.64
C LEU A 462 23.92 11.52 -13.47
N ASN A 463 23.64 11.92 -14.72
CA ASN A 463 22.77 11.20 -15.65
C ASN A 463 23.53 10.51 -16.79
N GLY A 464 24.86 10.50 -16.73
CA GLY A 464 25.70 9.73 -17.65
C GLY A 464 25.51 8.21 -17.51
N THR A 465 25.87 7.50 -18.57
CA THR A 465 25.84 6.05 -18.70
C THR A 465 27.23 5.44 -18.57
N GLU A 466 28.28 6.04 -19.14
CA GLU A 466 29.64 5.50 -19.03
C GLU A 466 30.30 5.83 -17.67
N GLY A 467 30.87 4.83 -17.00
CA GLY A 467 31.52 4.99 -15.69
C GLY A 467 30.57 5.01 -14.50
N ASN A 468 29.28 4.76 -14.73
CA ASN A 468 28.24 4.88 -13.71
C ASN A 468 28.08 3.61 -12.85
N ALA A 469 28.82 2.54 -13.14
CA ALA A 469 28.78 1.30 -12.36
C ALA A 469 29.18 1.50 -10.87
N THR A 470 29.82 2.63 -10.57
CA THR A 470 30.19 3.05 -9.22
C THR A 470 29.12 3.88 -8.50
N ASP A 471 28.05 4.30 -9.18
CA ASP A 471 26.96 5.04 -8.56
C ASP A 471 26.28 4.20 -7.48
N GLY A 472 26.26 4.68 -6.24
CA GLY A 472 25.57 4.02 -5.14
C GLY A 472 24.06 3.77 -5.40
N GLY A 473 23.43 4.51 -6.32
CA GLY A 473 22.05 4.32 -6.75
C GLY A 473 21.82 3.26 -7.83
N ALA A 474 22.87 2.84 -8.55
CA ALA A 474 22.81 1.91 -9.69
C ALA A 474 23.98 0.91 -9.71
N SER A 475 24.67 0.72 -8.58
CA SER A 475 25.98 0.06 -8.53
C SER A 475 25.96 -1.34 -9.15
N GLN A 476 26.86 -1.54 -10.12
CA GLN A 476 27.01 -2.76 -10.92
C GLN A 476 25.76 -3.18 -11.72
N ILE A 477 24.77 -2.31 -11.91
CA ILE A 477 23.62 -2.59 -12.76
C ILE A 477 23.91 -2.05 -14.15
N PRO A 478 23.93 -2.91 -15.20
CA PRO A 478 24.17 -2.45 -16.56
C PRO A 478 23.09 -1.49 -17.06
N ASP A 479 23.49 -0.48 -17.81
CA ASP A 479 22.56 0.33 -18.57
C ASP A 479 22.02 -0.45 -19.77
N LYS A 480 20.73 -0.24 -20.02
CA LYS A 480 20.00 -0.88 -21.11
C LYS A 480 18.78 -0.07 -21.51
N GLU A 481 18.34 -0.17 -22.75
CA GLU A 481 17.09 0.44 -23.22
C GLU A 481 15.86 -0.32 -22.74
N LYS A 482 15.99 -1.63 -22.48
CA LYS A 482 14.89 -2.47 -22.02
C LYS A 482 14.51 -2.18 -20.56
N TYR A 483 13.63 -1.22 -20.35
CA TYR A 483 13.15 -0.80 -19.02
C TYR A 483 12.02 -1.67 -18.47
N SER A 484 11.11 -2.13 -19.32
CA SER A 484 10.02 -3.02 -18.95
C SER A 484 10.40 -4.51 -19.07
N PRO A 485 9.55 -5.46 -18.60
CA PRO A 485 9.79 -6.89 -18.84
C PRO A 485 9.84 -7.26 -20.34
N GLY A 486 9.15 -6.48 -21.18
CA GLY A 486 9.26 -6.51 -22.64
C GLY A 486 10.21 -5.43 -23.15
N PHE A 487 10.39 -5.33 -24.46
CA PHE A 487 11.03 -4.17 -25.10
C PHE A 487 9.92 -3.41 -25.83
N THR A 488 9.61 -2.21 -25.36
CA THR A 488 8.46 -1.43 -25.86
C THR A 488 8.93 -0.48 -26.95
N THR A 489 8.60 -0.75 -28.21
CA THR A 489 8.93 0.16 -29.33
C THR A 489 7.77 1.05 -29.78
N GLU A 490 6.55 0.73 -29.33
CA GLU A 490 5.33 1.42 -29.71
C GLU A 490 4.93 2.47 -28.67
N ASN A 491 4.36 3.57 -29.15
CA ASN A 491 3.83 4.65 -28.33
C ASN A 491 2.32 4.49 -28.20
N SER A 492 1.79 4.53 -26.97
CA SER A 492 0.37 4.58 -26.66
C SER A 492 0.17 5.14 -25.25
N TYR A 493 -0.05 6.44 -25.13
CA TYR A 493 -0.10 7.14 -23.84
C TYR A 493 -1.10 8.31 -23.80
N PHE A 494 -1.54 8.63 -22.58
CA PHE A 494 -2.22 9.87 -22.23
C PHE A 494 -1.18 10.95 -21.95
N SER A 495 -1.40 12.18 -22.40
CA SER A 495 -0.52 13.33 -22.14
C SER A 495 -1.27 14.46 -21.46
N TYR A 496 -0.64 15.06 -20.45
CA TYR A 496 -1.13 16.19 -19.67
C TYR A 496 -0.05 17.26 -19.53
N VAL A 497 -0.44 18.52 -19.60
CA VAL A 497 0.46 19.67 -19.57
C VAL A 497 0.09 20.58 -18.40
N ILE A 498 1.10 20.93 -17.60
CA ILE A 498 1.03 22.04 -16.64
C ILE A 498 1.86 23.18 -17.23
N ASP A 499 1.22 24.34 -17.40
CA ASP A 499 1.86 25.54 -17.93
C ASP A 499 2.23 26.49 -16.78
N LEU A 500 3.50 26.52 -16.39
CA LEU A 500 3.97 27.33 -15.26
C LEU A 500 3.97 28.83 -15.56
N ASP A 501 3.91 29.22 -16.84
CA ASP A 501 3.78 30.63 -17.25
C ASP A 501 2.34 31.14 -17.08
N ASN A 502 1.39 30.25 -16.83
CA ASN A 502 0.00 30.57 -16.56
C ASN A 502 -0.29 30.43 -15.04
N ASP A 503 -0.54 31.54 -14.35
CA ASP A 503 -0.92 31.55 -12.92
C ASP A 503 -2.31 32.21 -12.74
N PRO A 504 -3.35 31.44 -12.36
CA PRO A 504 -3.34 30.02 -12.04
C PRO A 504 -3.38 29.11 -13.29
N ASP A 505 -2.59 28.04 -13.29
CA ASP A 505 -2.78 26.94 -14.23
C ASP A 505 -4.10 26.21 -13.91
N ARG A 506 -4.70 25.56 -14.91
CA ARG A 506 -5.98 24.86 -14.77
C ARG A 506 -5.96 23.70 -13.78
N PHE A 507 -4.79 23.14 -13.47
CA PHE A 507 -4.63 22.07 -12.49
C PHE A 507 -4.15 22.56 -11.12
N MET A 508 -3.85 23.84 -10.97
CA MET A 508 -3.41 24.39 -9.69
C MET A 508 -4.53 24.28 -8.65
N VAL A 509 -4.23 23.68 -7.50
CA VAL A 509 -5.17 23.63 -6.37
C VAL A 509 -5.21 24.99 -5.69
N GLU A 510 -6.42 25.51 -5.51
CA GLU A 510 -6.69 26.77 -4.81
C GLU A 510 -6.08 26.72 -3.39
N ASP A 511 -5.49 27.83 -2.94
CA ASP A 511 -4.83 27.98 -1.64
C ASP A 511 -3.66 27.03 -1.32
N SER A 512 -3.17 26.27 -2.31
CA SER A 512 -2.05 25.33 -2.09
C SER A 512 -0.65 25.98 -2.01
N LYS A 513 -0.52 27.29 -2.27
CA LYS A 513 0.78 27.99 -2.31
C LYS A 513 1.45 28.02 -0.93
N ARG A 514 2.60 27.36 -0.79
CA ARG A 514 3.46 27.42 0.41
C ARG A 514 4.79 28.07 0.08
N TYR A 515 5.07 29.20 0.72
CA TYR A 515 6.35 29.89 0.58
C TYR A 515 7.37 29.31 1.57
N PRO A 516 8.56 28.87 1.12
CA PRO A 516 9.63 28.44 2.03
C PRO A 516 9.98 29.54 3.02
N GLU A 517 10.22 29.18 4.29
CA GLU A 517 10.54 30.11 5.38
C GLU A 517 9.53 31.27 5.56
N ASP A 518 8.31 31.12 5.03
CA ASP A 518 7.29 32.18 4.96
C ASP A 518 7.72 33.43 4.17
N ASP A 519 8.71 33.32 3.27
CA ASP A 519 9.20 34.41 2.44
C ASP A 519 8.46 34.50 1.10
N LEU A 520 7.57 35.49 0.99
CA LEU A 520 6.76 35.77 -0.19
C LEU A 520 7.56 36.14 -1.46
N THR A 521 8.87 36.39 -1.34
CA THR A 521 9.73 36.67 -2.50
C THR A 521 10.26 35.40 -3.15
N GLN A 522 10.16 34.26 -2.47
CA GLN A 522 10.59 32.97 -3.01
C GLN A 522 9.49 32.34 -3.88
N THR A 523 9.90 31.48 -4.82
CA THR A 523 8.94 30.66 -5.56
C THR A 523 8.23 29.71 -4.59
N PRO A 524 6.89 29.68 -4.58
CA PRO A 524 6.15 28.81 -3.67
C PRO A 524 6.15 27.36 -4.16
N TRP A 525 5.98 26.43 -3.21
CA TRP A 525 5.49 25.08 -3.47
C TRP A 525 4.01 25.11 -3.76
N ILE A 526 3.59 24.42 -4.81
CA ILE A 526 2.22 24.40 -5.32
C ILE A 526 1.79 22.95 -5.54
N THR A 527 0.54 22.64 -5.22
CA THR A 527 -0.06 21.35 -5.57
C THR A 527 -0.81 21.50 -6.89
N TYR A 528 -0.47 20.65 -7.86
CA TYR A 528 -1.24 20.49 -9.09
C TYR A 528 -1.98 19.15 -9.05
N ARG A 529 -3.28 19.18 -9.33
CA ARG A 529 -4.19 18.04 -9.26
C ARG A 529 -4.83 17.82 -10.63
N ILE A 530 -4.35 16.82 -11.33
CA ILE A 530 -4.81 16.46 -12.68
C ILE A 530 -5.93 15.41 -12.56
N PRO A 531 -7.18 15.71 -12.97
CA PRO A 531 -8.25 14.72 -12.99
C PRO A 531 -8.12 13.83 -14.23
N ILE A 532 -7.27 12.80 -14.12
CA ILE A 532 -6.83 11.95 -15.23
C ILE A 532 -7.94 11.13 -15.93
N ARG A 533 -9.18 11.16 -15.41
CA ARG A 533 -10.35 10.54 -16.03
C ARG A 533 -11.24 11.54 -16.78
N ASP A 534 -11.00 12.84 -16.61
CA ASP A 534 -11.76 13.89 -17.31
C ASP A 534 -11.17 14.12 -18.70
N LEU A 535 -11.97 13.85 -19.74
CA LEU A 535 -11.57 14.08 -21.12
C LEU A 535 -11.32 15.57 -21.43
N ASN A 536 -11.86 16.49 -20.62
CA ASN A 536 -11.56 17.92 -20.75
C ASN A 536 -10.21 18.30 -20.14
N ALA A 537 -9.67 17.47 -19.23
CA ALA A 537 -8.34 17.64 -18.66
C ALA A 537 -7.26 17.08 -19.58
N LEU A 538 -7.58 16.08 -20.40
CA LEU A 538 -6.63 15.44 -21.31
C LEU A 538 -6.14 16.40 -22.41
N ASP A 539 -4.83 16.58 -22.55
CA ASP A 539 -4.24 17.38 -23.65
C ASP A 539 -4.07 16.55 -24.93
N GLY A 540 -3.80 15.26 -24.80
CA GLY A 540 -3.71 14.36 -25.95
C GLY A 540 -3.74 12.88 -25.61
N ILE A 541 -4.27 12.07 -26.53
CA ILE A 541 -3.96 10.64 -26.64
C ILE A 541 -3.03 10.48 -27.83
N ILE A 542 -1.86 9.92 -27.58
CA ILE A 542 -0.82 9.75 -28.58
C ILE A 542 -0.61 8.26 -28.79
N THR A 543 -0.68 7.83 -30.04
CA THR A 543 -0.47 6.44 -30.43
C THR A 543 0.32 6.34 -31.73
N SER A 544 1.25 5.40 -31.80
CA SER A 544 1.99 5.05 -33.03
C SER A 544 1.12 4.20 -33.98
N ASP A 545 0.20 3.39 -33.43
CA ASP A 545 -0.79 2.62 -34.19
C ASP A 545 -2.22 2.94 -33.72
N PRO A 546 -3.10 3.47 -34.59
CA PRO A 546 -4.50 3.73 -34.26
C PRO A 546 -5.28 2.53 -33.68
N SER A 547 -4.82 1.29 -33.92
CA SER A 547 -5.42 0.07 -33.38
C SER A 547 -5.14 -0.14 -31.88
N ILE A 548 -4.14 0.55 -31.34
CA ILE A 548 -3.70 0.47 -29.94
C ILE A 548 -4.11 1.77 -29.24
N GLN A 549 -4.81 1.63 -28.11
CA GLN A 549 -5.26 2.74 -27.28
C GLN A 549 -4.71 2.58 -25.86
N PRO A 550 -4.36 3.69 -25.19
CA PRO A 550 -3.89 3.61 -23.82
C PRO A 550 -5.04 3.26 -22.87
N GLU A 551 -4.75 2.45 -21.86
CA GLU A 551 -5.70 2.05 -20.81
C GLU A 551 -5.06 2.22 -19.44
N TRP A 552 -5.82 2.70 -18.46
CA TRP A 552 -5.31 3.02 -17.13
C TRP A 552 -4.82 1.79 -16.35
N ASN A 553 -5.38 0.61 -16.61
CA ASN A 553 -4.93 -0.65 -16.01
C ASN A 553 -3.67 -1.23 -16.70
N LYS A 554 -3.17 -0.59 -17.76
CA LYS A 554 -2.02 -1.01 -18.59
C LYS A 554 -0.93 0.06 -18.69
N ILE A 555 -0.88 1.01 -17.76
CA ILE A 555 0.21 2.00 -17.71
C ILE A 555 1.53 1.28 -17.38
N THR A 556 2.45 1.25 -18.35
CA THR A 556 3.77 0.62 -18.16
C THR A 556 4.84 1.64 -17.85
N HIS A 557 4.78 2.81 -18.47
CA HIS A 557 5.74 3.89 -18.37
C HIS A 557 5.11 5.19 -17.92
N VAL A 558 5.95 6.00 -17.27
CA VAL A 558 5.69 7.40 -16.98
C VAL A 558 6.85 8.19 -17.57
N ARG A 559 6.58 9.16 -18.42
CA ARG A 559 7.57 10.10 -18.95
C ARG A 559 7.23 11.52 -18.53
N VAL A 560 8.26 12.24 -18.10
CA VAL A 560 8.18 13.65 -17.74
C VAL A 560 9.15 14.41 -18.63
N TRP A 561 8.67 15.48 -19.25
CA TRP A 561 9.49 16.27 -20.16
C TRP A 561 9.07 17.73 -20.20
N MET A 562 9.99 18.59 -20.62
CA MET A 562 9.75 20.02 -20.81
C MET A 562 10.04 20.41 -22.25
N GLU A 563 9.32 21.42 -22.74
CA GLU A 563 9.63 22.11 -23.99
C GLU A 563 10.09 23.54 -23.74
N GLY A 564 11.07 23.96 -24.55
CA GLY A 564 11.47 25.34 -24.75
C GLY A 564 11.11 25.78 -26.17
N ASP A 565 10.55 26.97 -26.26
CA ASP A 565 10.30 27.63 -27.54
C ASP A 565 11.56 28.32 -28.10
N GLU A 566 11.39 28.99 -29.22
CA GLU A 566 12.45 29.74 -29.93
C GLU A 566 13.01 30.92 -29.11
N GLU A 567 12.33 31.35 -28.06
CA GLU A 567 12.72 32.45 -27.18
C GLU A 567 13.33 31.95 -25.85
N SER A 568 13.32 30.63 -25.63
CA SER A 568 13.81 30.00 -24.40
C SER A 568 15.34 30.05 -24.33
N VAL A 569 15.85 31.04 -23.58
CA VAL A 569 17.29 31.34 -23.44
C VAL A 569 17.77 31.34 -21.99
N SER A 570 17.07 30.64 -21.09
CA SER A 570 17.56 30.44 -19.72
C SER A 570 17.15 29.06 -19.23
N PRO A 571 17.93 28.46 -18.31
CA PRO A 571 17.55 27.20 -17.70
C PRO A 571 16.34 27.38 -16.79
N ASP A 572 15.57 26.31 -16.66
CA ASP A 572 14.44 26.21 -15.75
C ASP A 572 14.62 25.05 -14.78
N THR A 573 14.42 25.34 -13.50
CA THR A 573 14.56 24.37 -12.42
C THR A 573 13.19 24.11 -11.81
N ILE A 574 12.82 22.83 -11.74
CA ILE A 574 11.61 22.37 -11.05
C ILE A 574 12.05 21.44 -9.93
N ASP A 575 11.63 21.77 -8.72
CA ASP A 575 11.77 20.93 -7.54
C ASP A 575 10.45 20.22 -7.25
N ILE A 576 10.49 18.91 -7.09
CA ILE A 576 9.33 18.06 -6.85
C ILE A 576 9.48 17.43 -5.47
N ALA A 577 8.49 17.69 -4.61
CA ALA A 577 8.45 17.16 -3.26
C ALA A 577 7.81 15.77 -3.25
N ASP A 578 6.67 15.61 -3.93
CA ASP A 578 5.95 14.35 -4.05
C ASP A 578 5.10 14.35 -5.34
N TRP A 579 4.87 13.15 -5.87
CA TRP A 579 4.02 12.92 -7.03
C TRP A 579 3.47 11.48 -7.05
N TYR A 580 2.17 11.34 -7.24
CA TYR A 580 1.50 10.06 -7.07
C TYR A 580 0.15 10.02 -7.79
N PHE A 581 -0.28 8.80 -8.12
CA PHE A 581 -1.67 8.54 -8.48
C PHE A 581 -2.53 8.38 -7.23
N VAL A 582 -3.73 8.94 -7.26
CA VAL A 582 -4.71 8.83 -6.17
C VAL A 582 -5.80 7.83 -6.55
N GLN A 583 -5.95 6.79 -5.74
CA GLN A 583 -7.02 5.81 -5.82
C GLN A 583 -7.88 5.87 -4.55
N PRO A 584 -9.11 6.43 -4.62
CA PRO A 584 -10.00 6.39 -3.49
C PRO A 584 -10.49 4.95 -3.24
N SER A 585 -10.58 4.60 -1.96
CA SER A 585 -11.30 3.43 -1.45
C SER A 585 -12.81 3.56 -1.66
N TRP A 586 -13.29 4.79 -1.86
CA TRP A 586 -14.67 5.11 -2.20
C TRP A 586 -14.86 5.14 -3.73
N LYS A 587 -15.92 4.47 -4.19
CA LYS A 587 -16.23 4.34 -5.62
C LYS A 587 -17.45 5.16 -5.97
N ASP A 588 -17.40 5.84 -7.11
CA ASP A 588 -18.54 6.57 -7.65
C ASP A 588 -19.66 5.59 -8.00
N SER A 589 -20.87 5.84 -7.49
CA SER A 589 -22.08 5.16 -7.94
C SER A 589 -22.76 6.04 -8.99
N VAL A 590 -22.59 5.69 -10.27
CA VAL A 590 -23.28 6.40 -11.36
C VAL A 590 -24.74 5.95 -11.38
N ILE A 591 -25.63 6.80 -10.87
CA ILE A 591 -27.08 6.60 -11.01
C ILE A 591 -27.49 7.20 -12.36
N PHE A 592 -27.72 6.37 -13.36
CA PHE A 592 -28.28 6.82 -14.63
C PHE A 592 -29.72 7.32 -14.44
N SER A 593 -29.94 8.62 -14.61
CA SER A 593 -31.28 9.16 -14.82
C SER A 593 -31.64 9.03 -16.30
N PRO A 594 -32.76 8.41 -16.69
CA PRO A 594 -33.17 8.28 -18.09
C PRO A 594 -33.58 9.61 -18.76
N LEU A 595 -33.40 10.76 -18.08
CA LEU A 595 -33.90 12.07 -18.51
C LEU A 595 -32.84 13.17 -18.62
N SER A 596 -31.53 12.89 -18.49
CA SER A 596 -30.51 13.94 -18.62
C SER A 596 -29.43 13.63 -19.65
N ASP A 597 -29.47 14.36 -20.77
CA ASP A 597 -28.35 14.53 -21.72
C ASP A 597 -27.19 15.38 -21.15
N MET A 598 -27.11 15.53 -19.82
CA MET A 598 -26.06 16.31 -19.17
C MET A 598 -24.86 15.42 -18.85
N ARG A 599 -23.73 15.67 -19.51
CA ARG A 599 -22.41 15.20 -19.05
C ARG A 599 -22.06 15.99 -17.79
N SER A 600 -22.20 15.36 -16.62
CA SER A 600 -21.72 15.92 -15.36
C SER A 600 -20.30 15.41 -15.10
N ASN A 601 -19.34 16.31 -14.94
CA ASN A 601 -18.00 15.96 -14.49
C ASN A 601 -18.04 15.79 -12.97
N PHE A 602 -17.66 14.61 -12.47
CA PHE A 602 -17.63 14.28 -11.05
C PHE A 602 -16.21 13.82 -10.70
N VAL A 603 -15.59 14.49 -9.75
CA VAL A 603 -14.23 14.20 -9.29
C VAL A 603 -14.31 14.03 -7.78
N LEU A 604 -13.88 12.87 -7.28
CA LEU A 604 -13.72 12.60 -5.86
C LEU A 604 -12.25 12.83 -5.49
N SER A 605 -12.03 13.72 -4.52
CA SER A 605 -10.74 13.99 -3.90
C SER A 605 -10.97 14.13 -2.40
N SER A 606 -9.97 13.84 -1.57
CA SER A 606 -10.01 14.24 -0.16
C SER A 606 -9.26 15.55 0.00
N VAL A 607 -9.88 16.50 0.68
CA VAL A 607 -9.19 17.72 1.12
C VAL A 607 -8.34 17.35 2.32
N SER A 608 -7.03 17.63 2.24
CA SER A 608 -6.09 17.40 3.34
C SER A 608 -5.70 18.74 3.96
N ASP A 609 -5.85 18.91 5.28
CA ASP A 609 -5.42 20.13 5.97
C ASP A 609 -3.90 20.39 5.80
N ASP A 610 -3.10 19.34 5.58
CA ASP A 610 -1.65 19.42 5.39
C ASP A 610 -1.25 20.11 4.06
N VAL A 611 -2.14 20.07 3.06
CA VAL A 611 -1.88 20.47 1.66
C VAL A 611 -2.82 21.59 1.20
N ASP A 612 -4.07 21.55 1.64
CA ASP A 612 -5.20 22.36 1.18
C ASP A 612 -5.71 23.29 2.31
N SER A 613 -4.81 23.79 3.18
CA SER A 613 -5.20 24.67 4.30
C SER A 613 -5.40 26.13 3.85
N ASN A 614 -6.57 26.68 4.19
CA ASN A 614 -6.89 28.12 4.16
C ASN A 614 -5.81 29.01 4.78
#